data_AF-A0A8T4LWH1-F1
#
_entry.id   AF-A0A8T4LWH1-F1
#
_cell.length_a   1.000
_cell.length_b   1.000
_cell.length_c   1.000
_cell.angle_alpha   90.00
_cell.angle_beta   90.00
_cell.angle_gamma   90.00
#
_symmetry.space_group_name_H-M   'P 1'
#
loop_
_entity.id
_entity.type
_entity.pdbx_description
1 polymer ?
#
loop_
_entity_poly.entity_id
_entity_poly.type
_entity_poly.pdbx_seq_one_letter_code
_entity_poly.pdbx_strand_id
1 'polypeptide(L)' 'MENEKIIISKLDLLKKELDFIKEHILDVTLTRDDKDSLHEAEENLKKGKTKRL' A
#
# COMPACT_ATOMS: atom_id res chain seq x y z
N MET A 1 38.03 -2.66 5.88
CA MET A 1 37.75 -2.93 4.45
C MET A 1 36.65 -3.97 4.23
N GLU A 2 36.75 -5.21 4.71
CA GLU A 2 35.69 -6.24 4.50
C GLU A 2 34.33 -5.84 5.12
N ASN A 3 34.35 -5.40 6.38
CA ASN A 3 33.15 -4.96 7.09
C ASN A 3 32.51 -3.71 6.45
N GLU A 4 33.32 -2.78 5.93
CA GLU A 4 32.81 -1.58 5.24
C GLU A 4 32.08 -1.96 3.95
N LYS A 5 32.59 -2.93 3.18
CA LYS A 5 31.91 -3.44 1.99
C LYS A 5 30.57 -4.11 2.33
N ILE A 6 30.53 -4.86 3.42
CA ILE A 6 29.29 -5.49 3.91
C ILE A 6 28.28 -4.42 4.33
N ILE A 7 28.72 -3.38 5.04
CA ILE A 7 27.86 -2.28 5.47
C ILE A 7 27.30 -1.52 4.26
N ILE A 8 28.14 -1.19 3.27
CA ILE A 8 27.70 -0.49 2.05
C ILE A 8 26.68 -1.34 1.28
N SER A 9 26.92 -2.64 1.12
CA SER A 9 26.00 -3.55 0.45
C SER A 9 24.62 -3.61 1.14
N LYS A 10 24.59 -3.65 2.47
CA LYS A 10 23.34 -3.61 3.24
C LYS A 10 22.61 -2.27 3.13
N LEU A 11 23.34 -1.17 3.09
CA LEU A 11 22.76 0.18 2.91
C LEU A 11 22.17 0.35 1.51
N ASP A 12 22.81 -0.19 0.48
CA ASP A 12 22.28 -0.20 -0.89
C ASP A 12 21.00 -1.03 -1.02
N LEU A 13 20.93 -2.17 -0.32
CA LEU A 13 19.71 -2.98 -0.26
C LEU A 13 18.56 -2.20 0.41
N LEU A 14 18.81 -1.62 1.57
CA LEU A 14 17.83 -0.79 2.29
C LEU A 14 17.32 0.38 1.45
N LYS A 15 18.20 1.02 0.69
CA LYS A 15 17.81 2.11 -0.22
C LYS A 15 16.84 1.63 -1.29
N LYS A 16 17.13 0.49 -1.93
CA LYS A 16 16.23 -0.11 -2.95
C LYS A 16 14.86 -0.48 -2.38
N GLU A 17 14.83 -1.03 -1.16
CA GLU A 17 13.58 -1.35 -0.49
C GLU A 17 12.77 -0.10 -0.16
N LEU A 18 13.43 0.97 0.32
CA LEU A 18 12.78 2.25 0.58
C LEU A 18 12.25 2.92 -0.70
N ASP A 19 13.01 2.86 -1.79
CA ASP A 19 12.59 3.39 -3.09
C ASP A 19 11.37 2.62 -3.61
N PHE A 20 11.37 1.27 -3.52
CA PHE A 20 10.22 0.43 -3.87
C PHE A 20 8.98 0.79 -3.03
N ILE A 21 9.13 0.90 -1.70
CA ILE A 21 8.03 1.29 -0.82
C ILE A 21 7.51 2.66 -1.23
N LYS A 22 8.38 3.64 -1.46
CA LYS A 22 7.98 5.01 -1.83
C LYS A 22 7.21 5.06 -3.15
N GLU A 23 7.61 4.27 -4.14
CA GLU A 23 6.90 4.17 -5.41
C GLU A 23 5.50 3.57 -5.24
N HIS A 24 5.38 2.52 -4.44
CA HIS A 24 4.12 1.77 -4.29
C HIS A 24 3.24 2.27 -3.14
N ILE A 25 3.72 3.15 -2.26
CA ILE A 25 2.91 3.74 -1.19
C ILE A 25 1.85 4.70 -1.75
N LEU A 26 2.11 5.29 -2.92
CA LEU A 26 1.15 6.10 -3.65
C LEU A 26 0.03 5.24 -4.25
N ASP A 27 0.30 3.99 -4.63
CA ASP A 27 -0.74 3.02 -5.03
C ASP A 27 -1.65 2.61 -3.86
N VAL A 28 -1.23 2.85 -2.61
CA VAL A 28 -2.03 2.57 -1.39
C VAL A 28 -2.88 3.78 -0.97
N THR A 29 -2.78 4.92 -1.66
CA THR A 29 -3.77 5.98 -1.46
C THR A 29 -5.07 5.61 -2.16
N LEU A 30 -6.08 5.20 -1.38
CA LEU A 30 -7.45 5.01 -1.88
C LEU A 30 -7.80 6.18 -2.78
N THR A 31 -8.02 5.88 -4.05
CA THR A 31 -8.49 6.86 -5.01
C THR A 31 -9.87 7.37 -4.57
N ARG A 32 -10.31 8.47 -5.16
CA ARG A 32 -11.67 8.96 -4.90
C ARG A 32 -12.71 7.88 -5.20
N ASP A 33 -12.47 7.10 -6.26
CA ASP A 33 -13.32 6.01 -6.72
C ASP A 33 -13.35 4.85 -5.71
N ASP A 34 -12.22 4.52 -5.08
CA ASP A 34 -12.17 3.49 -4.03
C ASP A 34 -12.95 3.92 -2.78
N LYS A 35 -12.88 5.20 -2.41
CA LYS A 35 -13.65 5.76 -1.29
C LYS A 35 -15.14 5.77 -1.58
N ASP A 36 -15.52 6.16 -2.79
CA ASP A 36 -16.92 6.20 -3.22
C ASP A 36 -17.51 4.77 -3.25
N SER A 37 -16.73 3.79 -3.71
CA SER A 37 -17.12 2.37 -3.70
C SER A 37 -17.33 1.82 -2.29
N LEU A 38 -16.46 2.17 -1.33
CA LEU A 38 -16.62 1.80 0.07
C LEU A 38 -17.85 2.44 0.70
N HIS A 39 -18.11 3.71 0.39
CA HIS A 39 -19.29 4.41 0.89
C HIS A 39 -20.58 3.81 0.33
N GLU A 40 -20.61 3.47 -0.96
CA GLU A 40 -21.73 2.78 -1.59
C GLU A 40 -21.98 1.40 -0.97
N ALA A 41 -20.92 0.62 -0.71
CA ALA A 41 -21.02 -0.67 -0.05
C ALA A 41 -21.60 -0.54 1.38
N GLU A 42 -21.18 0.49 2.12
CA GLU A 42 -21.72 0.80 3.45
C GLU A 42 -23.20 1.18 3.39
N GLU A 43 -23.59 2.04 2.44
CA GLU A 43 -25.00 2.41 2.24
C GLU A 43 -25.85 1.19 1.85
N ASN A 44 -25.36 0.35 0.95
CA ASN A 44 -26.06 -0.86 0.51
C ASN A 44 -26.24 -1.86 1.65
N LEU A 45 -25.24 -1.99 2.53
CA LEU A 45 -25.33 -2.82 3.73
C LEU A 45 -26.40 -2.27 4.69
N LYS A 46 -26.38 -0.96 4.99
CA LYS A 46 -27.38 -0.31 5.86
C LYS A 46 -28.80 -0.40 5.29
N LYS A 47 -28.94 -0.31 3.97
CA LYS A 47 -30.23 -0.42 3.25
C LYS A 47 -30.67 -1.88 3.05
N GLY A 48 -29.92 -2.87 3.54
CA GLY A 48 -30.25 -4.29 3.39
C GLY A 48 -30.21 -4.81 1.96
N LYS A 49 -29.52 -4.10 1.05
CA LYS A 49 -29.41 -4.44 -0.37
C LYS A 49 -28.34 -5.49 -0.66
N THR A 50 -27.42 -5.72 0.27
CA THR A 50 -26.37 -6.74 0.15
C THR A 50 -26.91 -8.12 0.55
N LYS A 51 -26.77 -9.11 -0.34
CA LYS A 51 -27.00 -10.52 -0.02
C LYS A 51 -25.74 -11.13 0.60
N ARG A 52 -25.92 -11.96 1.63
CA ARG A 52 -24.85 -12.81 2.15
C ARG A 52 -24.54 -13.86 1.08
N LEU A 53 -23.28 -13.95 0.65
CA LEU A 53 -22.80 -15.00 -0.26
C LEU A 53 -22.88 -16.38 0.40
#